data_AF-F8PBI3-F1
#
_entry.id   AF-F8PBI3-F1
#
_cell.length_a   1.000
_cell.length_b   1.000
_cell.length_c   1.000
_cell.angle_alpha   90.00
_cell.angle_beta   90.00
_cell.angle_gamma   90.00
#
_symmetry.space_group_name_H-M   'P 1'
#
loop_
_entity.id
_entity.type
_entity.pdbx_description
1 polymer ?
#
loop_
_entity_poly.entity_id
_entity_poly.type
_entity_poly.pdbx_seq_one_letter_code
_entity_poly.pdbx_strand_id
1 'polypeptide(L)'
;MADVENSFTEISKTDIEITKVPATACLTLIWQYGDRHYHAGRWSVAADWFLCGTHSIFKSLGSVSSSKCLRKTALCYLQCKEYARAATIIRRCHSNEATTHYVKLLISVHQGLKMKLSNVFMKWWQLPVLTGRCFC
;
A
#
# COMPACT_ATOMS: atom_id res chain seq x y z
N MET A 1 14.42 -6.16 -0.63
CA MET A 1 13.56 -5.55 -1.66
C MET A 1 14.28 -4.49 -2.49
N ALA A 2 15.42 -3.96 -2.01
CA ALA A 2 16.27 -3.05 -2.78
C ALA A 2 16.63 -3.60 -4.18
N ASP A 3 16.88 -4.90 -4.33
CA ASP A 3 17.24 -5.47 -5.65
C ASP A 3 16.12 -5.30 -6.69
N VAL A 4 14.87 -5.54 -6.32
CA VAL A 4 13.70 -5.38 -7.22
C VAL A 4 13.48 -3.91 -7.56
N GLU A 5 13.60 -3.03 -6.58
CA GLU A 5 13.51 -1.58 -6.77
C GLU A 5 14.63 -1.03 -7.67
N ASN A 6 15.86 -1.55 -7.51
CA ASN A 6 17.00 -1.23 -8.35
C ASN A 6 16.76 -1.70 -9.78
N SER A 7 16.29 -2.93 -10.00
CA SER A 7 15.94 -3.42 -11.33
C SER A 7 14.85 -2.57 -11.99
N PHE A 8 13.81 -2.15 -11.24
CA PHE A 8 12.80 -1.23 -11.79
C PHE A 8 13.37 0.15 -12.11
N THR A 9 14.30 0.64 -11.30
CA THR A 9 14.97 1.92 -11.54
C THR A 9 15.82 1.84 -12.81
N GLU A 10 16.56 0.75 -13.01
CA GLU A 10 17.33 0.50 -14.24
C GLU A 10 16.44 0.42 -15.48
N ILE A 11 15.33 -0.33 -15.42
CA ILE A 11 14.38 -0.42 -16.53
C ILE A 11 13.70 0.93 -16.80
N SER A 12 13.46 1.75 -15.78
CA SER A 12 12.91 3.08 -16.00
C SER A 12 13.86 4.04 -16.73
N LYS A 13 15.18 3.76 -16.73
CA LYS A 13 16.18 4.56 -17.45
C LYS A 13 16.26 4.20 -18.94
N THR A 14 15.78 3.03 -19.36
CA THR A 14 15.92 2.56 -20.74
C THR A 14 14.82 3.06 -21.69
N ASP A 15 13.96 3.97 -21.24
CA ASP A 15 12.82 4.56 -22.00
C ASP A 15 11.86 3.51 -22.59
N ILE A 16 11.87 2.29 -22.05
CA ILE A 16 10.96 1.22 -22.44
C ILE A 16 9.67 1.39 -21.66
N GLU A 17 8.60 1.83 -22.33
CA GLU A 17 7.27 1.81 -21.74
C GLU A 17 6.75 0.37 -21.66
N ILE A 18 6.55 -0.14 -20.45
CA ILE A 18 5.93 -1.45 -20.25
C ILE A 18 4.45 -1.36 -20.64
N THR A 19 4.06 -2.19 -21.63
CA THR A 19 2.67 -2.31 -22.06
C THR A 19 1.77 -2.77 -20.90
N LYS A 20 0.48 -2.44 -20.96
CA LYS A 20 -0.44 -2.66 -19.83
C LYS A 20 -0.50 -4.11 -19.35
N VAL A 21 -0.39 -5.09 -20.26
CA VAL A 21 -0.49 -6.52 -19.94
C VAL A 21 0.67 -6.99 -19.04
N PRO A 22 1.95 -6.88 -19.44
CA PRO A 22 3.07 -7.25 -18.57
C PRO A 22 3.13 -6.40 -17.29
N ALA A 23 2.81 -5.10 -17.36
CA ALA A 23 2.74 -4.25 -16.19
C ALA A 23 1.71 -4.78 -15.16
N THR A 24 0.53 -5.20 -15.62
CA THR A 24 -0.51 -5.78 -14.76
C THR A 24 -0.09 -7.12 -14.18
N ALA A 25 0.60 -7.96 -14.96
CA ALA A 25 1.12 -9.24 -14.48
C ALA A 25 2.15 -9.04 -13.36
N CYS A 26 3.13 -8.16 -13.56
CA CYS A 26 4.12 -7.79 -12.55
C CYS A 26 3.46 -7.22 -11.29
N LEU A 27 2.52 -6.28 -11.44
CA LEU A 27 1.81 -5.69 -10.31
C LEU A 27 0.98 -6.72 -9.54
N THR A 28 0.38 -7.70 -10.24
CA THR A 28 -0.37 -8.80 -9.63
C THR A 28 0.55 -9.67 -8.77
N LEU A 29 1.75 -10.00 -9.26
CA LEU A 29 2.74 -10.76 -8.48
C LEU A 29 3.17 -9.97 -7.23
N ILE A 30 3.51 -8.69 -7.39
CA ILE A 30 3.84 -7.80 -6.27
C ILE A 30 2.73 -7.81 -5.23
N TRP A 31 1.47 -7.70 -5.66
CA TRP A 31 0.32 -7.72 -4.78
C TRP A 31 0.18 -9.05 -4.04
N GLN A 32 0.29 -10.17 -4.75
CA GLN A 32 0.19 -11.51 -4.16
C GLN A 32 1.26 -11.76 -3.10
N TYR A 33 2.52 -11.39 -3.37
CA TYR A 33 3.61 -11.53 -2.40
C TYR A 33 3.42 -10.59 -1.21
N GLY A 34 3.06 -9.32 -1.46
CA GLY A 34 2.75 -8.37 -0.39
C GLY A 34 1.65 -8.87 0.53
N ASP A 35 0.58 -9.44 -0.03
CA ASP A 35 -0.55 -9.94 0.75
C ASP A 35 -0.20 -11.20 1.56
N ARG A 36 0.64 -12.10 1.02
CA ARG A 36 1.20 -13.23 1.79
C ARG A 36 2.00 -12.75 3.00
N HIS A 37 2.84 -11.74 2.83
CA HIS A 37 3.60 -11.14 3.94
C HIS A 37 2.70 -10.42 4.95
N TYR A 38 1.65 -9.76 4.46
CA TYR A 38 0.65 -9.09 5.28
C TYR A 38 -0.06 -10.06 6.20
N HIS A 39 -0.56 -11.17 5.66
CA HIS A 39 -1.25 -12.22 6.42
C HIS A 39 -0.31 -12.99 7.36
N ALA A 40 0.98 -13.07 7.04
CA ALA A 40 1.99 -13.65 7.92
C ALA A 40 2.44 -12.71 9.06
N GLY A 41 1.81 -11.53 9.23
CA GLY A 41 2.17 -10.56 10.26
C GLY A 41 3.47 -9.79 9.99
N ARG A 42 4.11 -10.01 8.84
CA ARG A 42 5.34 -9.33 8.42
C ARG A 42 4.99 -8.02 7.71
N TRP A 43 4.34 -7.10 8.43
CA TRP A 43 3.78 -5.88 7.83
C TRP A 43 4.84 -4.92 7.29
N SER A 44 6.03 -4.85 7.88
CA SER A 44 7.13 -4.01 7.35
C SER A 44 7.55 -4.46 5.95
N VAL A 45 7.78 -5.77 5.77
CA VAL A 45 8.13 -6.37 4.47
C VAL A 45 6.98 -6.24 3.48
N ALA A 46 5.73 -6.40 3.94
CA ALA A 46 4.55 -6.19 3.10
C ALA A 46 4.46 -4.74 2.59
N ALA A 47 4.79 -3.76 3.44
CA ALA A 47 4.80 -2.34 3.07
C ALA A 47 5.77 -2.08 1.91
N ASP A 48 6.96 -2.68 1.96
CA ASP A 48 7.97 -2.57 0.90
C ASP A 48 7.41 -3.13 -0.42
N TRP A 49 6.79 -4.33 -0.39
CA TRP A 49 6.18 -4.94 -1.58
C TRP A 49 5.16 -4.00 -2.23
N PHE A 50 4.23 -3.48 -1.45
CA PHE A 50 3.23 -2.54 -1.98
C PHE A 50 3.85 -1.23 -2.46
N LEU A 51 4.94 -0.76 -1.85
CA LEU A 51 5.65 0.45 -2.27
C LEU A 51 6.27 0.30 -3.68
N CYS A 52 6.84 -0.86 -4.00
CA CYS A 52 7.34 -1.14 -5.35
C CYS A 52 6.24 -1.07 -6.42
N GLY A 53 5.00 -1.42 -6.08
CA GLY A 53 3.85 -1.26 -6.98
C GLY A 53 3.50 0.20 -7.30
N THR A 54 4.12 1.18 -6.63
CA THR A 54 3.95 2.62 -6.88
C THR A 54 5.03 3.20 -7.80
N HIS A 55 5.97 2.37 -8.27
CA HIS A 55 7.07 2.79 -9.12
C HIS A 55 6.60 3.36 -10.47
N SER A 56 7.35 4.30 -11.02
CA SER A 56 7.03 5.02 -12.28
C SER A 56 6.86 4.08 -13.49
N ILE A 57 7.51 2.91 -13.44
CA ILE A 57 7.39 1.85 -14.44
C ILE A 57 5.94 1.38 -14.67
N PHE A 58 5.08 1.51 -13.65
CA PHE A 58 3.67 1.14 -13.72
C PHE A 58 2.75 2.30 -14.11
N LYS A 59 3.30 3.43 -14.57
CA LYS A 59 2.51 4.61 -14.99
C LYS A 59 1.48 4.28 -16.06
N SER A 60 1.75 3.30 -16.93
CA SER A 60 0.81 2.83 -17.97
C SER A 60 -0.49 2.23 -17.41
N LEU A 61 -0.51 1.82 -16.14
CA LEU A 61 -1.68 1.31 -15.42
C LEU A 61 -2.57 2.41 -14.82
N GLY A 62 -2.13 3.67 -14.89
CA GLY A 62 -2.86 4.83 -14.37
C GLY A 62 -2.70 5.06 -12.86
N SER A 63 -3.34 6.10 -12.35
CA SER A 63 -3.22 6.55 -10.95
C SER A 63 -4.01 5.70 -9.95
N VAL A 64 -4.94 4.86 -10.44
CA VAL A 64 -5.78 3.99 -9.60
C VAL A 64 -4.95 2.86 -8.98
N SER A 65 -4.08 2.23 -9.75
CA SER A 65 -3.20 1.15 -9.30
C SER A 65 -2.23 1.63 -8.22
N SER A 66 -1.57 2.78 -8.45
CA SER A 66 -0.66 3.39 -7.48
C SER A 66 -1.39 3.83 -6.20
N SER A 67 -2.60 4.40 -6.32
CA SER A 67 -3.44 4.77 -5.17
C SER A 67 -3.85 3.55 -4.34
N LYS A 68 -4.12 2.41 -4.98
CA LYS A 68 -4.42 1.14 -4.30
C LYS A 68 -3.22 0.63 -3.51
N CYS A 69 -2.04 0.65 -4.12
CA CYS A 69 -0.78 0.26 -3.47
C CYS A 69 -0.45 1.19 -2.29
N LEU A 70 -0.52 2.52 -2.46
CA LEU A 70 -0.24 3.49 -1.40
C LEU A 70 -1.15 3.31 -0.18
N ARG A 71 -2.45 3.07 -0.38
CA ARG A 71 -3.39 2.79 0.71
C ARG A 71 -2.99 1.54 1.49
N LYS A 72 -2.63 0.46 0.80
CA LYS A 72 -2.23 -0.80 1.43
C LYS A 72 -0.88 -0.66 2.16
N THR A 73 0.09 0.08 1.61
CA THR A 73 1.33 0.46 2.30
C THR A 73 1.04 1.24 3.59
N ALA A 74 0.14 2.24 3.54
CA ALA A 74 -0.24 3.01 4.72
C ALA A 74 -0.90 2.14 5.81
N LEU A 75 -1.75 1.17 5.42
CA LEU A 75 -2.32 0.18 6.34
C LEU A 75 -1.24 -0.71 6.97
N CYS A 76 -0.21 -1.11 6.22
CA CYS A 76 0.91 -1.87 6.77
C CYS A 76 1.66 -1.06 7.84
N TYR A 77 1.95 0.22 7.59
CA TYR A 77 2.59 1.09 8.59
C TYR A 77 1.72 1.37 9.81
N LEU A 78 0.39 1.41 9.67
CA LEU A 78 -0.53 1.44 10.81
C LEU A 78 -0.36 0.20 11.69
N GLN A 79 -0.27 -0.99 11.09
CA GLN A 79 -0.04 -2.23 11.85
C GLN A 79 1.33 -2.25 12.55
N CYS A 80 2.37 -1.69 11.89
CA CYS A 80 3.68 -1.46 12.50
C CYS A 80 3.69 -0.37 13.59
N LYS A 81 2.57 0.33 13.85
CA LYS A 81 2.47 1.48 14.75
C LYS A 81 3.33 2.70 14.33
N GLU A 82 3.74 2.73 13.06
CA GLU A 82 4.52 3.80 12.44
C GLU A 82 3.60 4.86 11.82
N TYR A 83 2.76 5.49 12.64
CA TYR A 83 1.70 6.39 12.18
C TYR A 83 2.20 7.63 11.43
N ALA A 84 3.42 8.10 11.72
CA ALA A 84 4.03 9.22 11.00
C ALA A 84 4.32 8.83 9.54
N ARG A 85 4.89 7.65 9.30
CA ARG A 85 5.13 7.13 7.94
C ARG A 85 3.83 6.82 7.22
N ALA A 86 2.83 6.27 7.92
CA ALA A 86 1.51 6.06 7.32
C ALA A 86 0.91 7.38 6.78
N ALA A 87 1.02 8.47 7.54
CA ALA A 87 0.54 9.79 7.12
C ALA A 87 1.32 10.35 5.92
N THR A 88 2.63 10.19 5.87
CA THR A 88 3.42 10.67 4.72
C THR A 88 3.06 9.91 3.44
N ILE A 89 2.84 8.59 3.54
CA ILE A 89 2.45 7.76 2.40
C ILE A 89 1.05 8.10 1.91
N ILE A 90 0.04 8.22 2.80
CA ILE A 90 -1.33 8.48 2.37
C ILE A 90 -1.50 9.88 1.75
N ARG A 91 -0.64 10.84 2.11
CA ARG A 91 -0.59 12.16 1.47
C ARG A 91 -0.19 12.10 0.00
N ARG A 92 0.58 11.09 -0.42
CA ARG A 92 0.93 10.87 -1.85
C ARG A 92 -0.26 10.34 -2.66
N CYS A 93 -1.32 9.89 -1.99
CA CYS A 93 -2.52 9.40 -2.65
C CYS A 93 -3.44 10.58 -3.00
N HIS A 94 -3.57 10.87 -4.29
CA HIS A 94 -4.39 11.96 -4.82
C HIS A 94 -5.85 11.55 -5.08
N SER A 95 -6.22 10.29 -4.80
CA SER A 95 -7.58 9.80 -5.00
C SER A 95 -8.53 10.38 -3.95
N ASN A 96 -9.66 10.93 -4.41
CA ASN A 96 -10.75 11.39 -3.56
C ASN A 96 -11.73 10.24 -3.21
N GLU A 97 -11.22 9.02 -3.11
CA GLU A 97 -12.03 7.83 -2.81
C GLU A 97 -12.35 7.76 -1.31
N ALA A 98 -13.54 7.26 -0.98
CA ALA A 98 -13.98 7.05 0.40
C ALA A 98 -12.96 6.23 1.23
N THR A 99 -12.33 5.23 0.62
CA THR A 99 -11.29 4.42 1.27
C THR A 99 -10.06 5.25 1.65
N THR A 100 -9.65 6.23 0.84
CA THR A 100 -8.52 7.11 1.15
C THR A 100 -8.83 7.99 2.35
N HIS A 101 -10.05 8.54 2.41
CA HIS A 101 -10.53 9.30 3.57
C HIS A 101 -10.62 8.46 4.83
N TYR A 102 -11.10 7.22 4.71
CA TYR A 102 -11.13 6.28 5.83
C TYR A 102 -9.72 5.99 6.39
N VAL A 103 -8.75 5.71 5.52
CA VAL A 103 -7.36 5.48 5.96
C VAL A 103 -6.75 6.74 6.57
N LYS A 104 -7.00 7.93 6.01
CA LYS A 104 -6.57 9.22 6.60
C LYS A 104 -7.16 9.40 8.00
N LEU A 105 -8.46 9.20 8.16
CA LEU A 105 -9.14 9.27 9.45
C LEU A 105 -8.53 8.30 10.46
N LEU A 106 -8.31 7.04 10.07
CA LEU A 106 -7.71 6.02 10.92
C LEU A 106 -6.32 6.45 11.41
N ILE A 107 -5.48 6.97 10.51
CA ILE A 107 -4.16 7.50 10.86
C ILE A 107 -4.27 8.67 11.83
N SER A 108 -5.14 9.64 11.56
CA SER A 108 -5.37 10.80 12.44
C SER A 108 -5.86 10.38 13.82
N VAL A 109 -6.76 9.40 13.91
CA VAL A 109 -7.23 8.83 15.16
C VAL A 109 -6.07 8.21 15.94
N HIS A 110 -5.20 7.42 15.30
CA HIS A 110 -4.03 6.84 15.98
C HIS A 110 -2.96 7.86 16.36
N GLN A 111 -2.77 8.91 15.56
CA GLN A 111 -1.89 10.03 15.90
C GLN A 111 -2.42 10.84 17.09
N GLY A 112 -3.73 11.09 17.16
CA GLY A 112 -4.39 11.75 18.29
C GLY A 112 -4.49 10.88 19.55
N LEU A 113 -4.72 9.57 19.40
CA LEU A 113 -4.76 8.59 20.49
C LEU A 113 -3.38 8.29 21.10
N LYS A 114 -2.28 8.58 20.40
CA LYS A 114 -0.94 8.51 21.00
C LYS A 114 -0.77 9.49 22.17
N MET A 115 -1.64 10.50 22.32
CA MET A 115 -1.71 11.34 23.53
C MET A 115 -2.67 10.79 24.62
N LYS A 116 -3.57 9.85 24.29
CA LYS A 116 -4.54 9.28 25.24
C LYS A 116 -4.77 7.78 24.97
N LEU A 117 -3.96 6.99 25.67
CA LEU A 117 -4.21 5.60 26.08
C LEU A 117 -4.22 4.47 25.02
N SER A 118 -3.39 3.49 25.34
CA SER A 118 -3.25 2.16 24.76
C SER A 118 -4.47 1.26 25.05
N ASN A 119 -4.83 0.45 24.05
CA ASN A 119 -5.20 -0.98 24.19
C ASN A 119 -6.67 -1.45 24.09
N VAL A 120 -7.60 -0.73 23.44
CA VAL A 120 -9.00 -1.25 23.30
C VAL A 120 -9.48 -1.47 21.86
N PHE A 121 -8.91 -0.79 20.86
CA PHE A 121 -9.53 -0.75 19.52
C PHE A 121 -9.09 -1.83 18.52
N MET A 122 -8.06 -2.64 18.84
CA MET A 122 -7.54 -3.68 17.91
C MET A 122 -8.55 -4.81 17.60
N LYS A 123 -9.63 -4.96 18.38
CA LYS A 123 -10.56 -6.10 18.25
C LYS A 123 -11.61 -5.92 17.15
N TRP A 124 -11.87 -4.70 16.70
CA TRP A 124 -12.85 -4.41 15.63
C TRP A 124 -12.27 -4.52 14.21
N TRP A 125 -10.94 -4.65 14.07
CA TRP A 125 -10.26 -4.65 12.76
C TRP A 125 -10.25 -6.02 12.06
N GLN A 126 -10.83 -7.06 12.70
CA GLN A 126 -10.80 -8.45 12.23
C GLN A 126 -12.13 -8.90 11.60
N LEU A 127 -13.00 -7.96 11.22
CA LEU A 127 -14.19 -8.23 10.41
C LEU A 127 -13.83 -8.21 8.91
N PRO A 128 -14.29 -9.19 8.12
CA PRO A 128 -13.81 -9.50 6.77
C PRO A 128 -14.38 -8.55 5.70
N VAL A 129 -14.10 -7.25 5.79
CA VAL A 129 -14.55 -6.26 4.79
C VAL A 129 -13.50 -6.04 3.68
N LEU A 130 -12.32 -6.66 3.77
CA LEU A 130 -11.24 -6.49 2.79
C LEU A 130 -10.81 -7.79 2.06
N THR A 131 -11.49 -8.92 2.27
CA THR A 131 -11.30 -10.16 1.49
C THR A 131 -12.30 -10.31 0.35
N GLY A 132 -13.06 -9.26 0.04
CA GLY A 132 -13.97 -9.22 -1.09
C GLY A 132 -13.23 -9.31 -2.42
N ARG A 133 -13.13 -10.53 -2.97
CA ARG A 133 -13.31 -10.74 -4.42
C ARG A 133 -14.55 -9.95 -4.83
N CYS A 134 -14.38 -8.88 -5.59
CA CYS A 134 -15.39 -8.02 -6.26
C CYS A 134 -14.67 -6.66 -6.43
N PHE A 135 -14.33 -6.14 -7.60
CA PHE A 135 -14.99 -6.17 -8.90
C PHE A 135 -13.95 -6.10 -10.03
N CYS A 136 -14.41 -6.52 -11.20
CA CYS A 136 -13.81 -6.38 -12.53
C CYS A 136 -13.13 -5.03 -12.77
#